data_AF-A0A447MVW9-F1
#
_entry.id   AF-A0A447MVW9-F1
#
_cell.length_a   1.000
_cell.length_b   1.000
_cell.length_c   1.000
_cell.angle_alpha   90.00
_cell.angle_beta   90.00
_cell.angle_gamma   90.00
#
_symmetry.space_group_name_H-M   'P 1'
#
loop_
_entity.id
_entity.type
_entity.pdbx_description
1 polymer ?
#
loop_
_entity_poly.entity_id
_entity_poly.type
_entity_poly.pdbx_seq_one_letter_code
_entity_poly.pdbx_strand_id
1 'polypeptide(L)'
;MGKDTHALSEPAFISVLEVLAANGVDVIVQENNGFTPTPAVSNAILVHNKKGGPLADGIVITPSHNPPEDGGIKYNPPNGGPADTNVTKVVEDRANALLAGGLQGVKRISLDAAMASGHVKAVDLVQPFVEGLADIVDMAAIQKAGLTLGVDPLGGSGIEYWKRIAEHYKLNLTLVNDQVDQTFRFMHLDKDGAIRMDCSSECAMAGLLALRDKFDLAFANDPDYDRHGIVTPAGLMNPNHYLAVAINYLFQHRPLWGKDVAVGKTLVSSAMIDRVVNDLGRKLVEVPVGFKWFC
;
A
#
# COMPACT_ATOMS: atom_id res chain seq x y z
N MET A 1 7.51 -9.30 6.09
CA MET A 1 6.09 -9.69 5.94
C MET A 1 5.22 -8.63 6.59
N GLY A 2 4.20 -8.15 5.88
CA GLY A 2 3.23 -7.16 6.37
C GLY A 2 1.81 -7.70 6.35
N LYS A 3 0.94 -7.17 7.22
CA LYS A 3 -0.51 -7.45 7.23
C LYS A 3 -1.32 -6.16 7.30
N ASP A 4 -2.52 -6.18 6.74
CA ASP A 4 -3.51 -5.14 6.93
C ASP A 4 -4.43 -5.42 8.14
N THR A 5 -5.53 -4.65 8.22
CA THR A 5 -6.47 -4.65 9.34
C THR A 5 -7.66 -5.60 9.18
N HIS A 6 -7.73 -6.39 8.10
CA HIS A 6 -8.79 -7.39 7.93
C HIS A 6 -8.69 -8.50 8.98
N ALA A 7 -9.84 -9.05 9.37
CA ALA A 7 -9.91 -10.10 10.39
C ALA A 7 -9.07 -11.33 10.00
N LEU A 8 -9.18 -11.79 8.75
CA LEU A 8 -8.48 -12.97 8.24
C LEU A 8 -6.97 -12.75 8.03
N SER A 9 -6.49 -11.51 8.11
CA SER A 9 -5.06 -11.22 8.04
C SER A 9 -4.31 -11.73 9.27
N GLU A 10 -4.93 -11.75 10.46
CA GLU A 10 -4.33 -12.28 11.69
C GLU A 10 -4.04 -13.80 11.64
N PRO A 11 -5.02 -14.69 11.36
CA PRO A 11 -4.73 -16.13 11.28
C PRO A 11 -3.83 -16.49 10.09
N ALA A 12 -3.93 -15.76 8.97
CA ALA A 12 -3.02 -15.94 7.84
C ALA A 12 -1.58 -15.58 8.21
N PHE A 13 -1.37 -14.46 8.92
CA PHE A 13 -0.06 -14.01 9.38
C PHE A 13 0.62 -15.04 10.29
N ILE A 14 -0.12 -15.61 11.24
CA ILE A 14 0.38 -16.70 12.10
C ILE A 14 0.78 -17.90 11.26
N SER A 15 -0.09 -18.35 10.34
CA SER A 15 0.17 -19.53 9.51
C SER A 15 1.42 -19.35 8.64
N VAL A 16 1.66 -18.15 8.11
CA VAL A 16 2.85 -17.86 7.32
C VAL A 16 4.11 -17.90 8.19
N LEU A 17 4.09 -17.33 9.40
CA LEU A 17 5.23 -17.40 10.32
C LEU A 17 5.62 -18.83 10.66
N GLU A 18 4.63 -19.65 11.00
CA GLU A 18 4.83 -21.06 11.35
C GLU A 18 5.48 -21.86 10.21
N VAL A 19 5.10 -21.58 8.96
CA VAL A 19 5.64 -22.28 7.79
C VAL A 19 6.99 -21.73 7.36
N LEU A 20 7.19 -20.41 7.35
CA LEU A 20 8.46 -19.80 6.96
C LEU A 20 9.57 -20.16 7.94
N ALA A 21 9.33 -20.04 9.25
CA ALA A 21 10.30 -20.42 10.26
C ALA A 21 10.62 -21.92 10.23
N ALA A 22 9.64 -22.79 9.97
CA ALA A 22 9.87 -24.23 9.78
C ALA A 22 10.70 -24.56 8.52
N ASN A 23 10.76 -23.65 7.55
CA ASN A 23 11.63 -23.75 6.39
C ASN A 23 12.99 -23.05 6.58
N GLY A 24 13.27 -22.50 7.75
CA GLY A 24 14.51 -21.79 8.06
C GLY A 24 14.62 -20.42 7.39
N VAL A 25 13.48 -19.81 7.03
CA VAL A 25 13.43 -18.46 6.44
C VAL A 25 13.44 -17.44 7.56
N ASP A 26 14.38 -16.49 7.51
CA ASP A 26 14.38 -15.33 8.40
C ASP A 26 13.27 -14.35 8.00
N VAL A 27 12.39 -14.02 8.94
CA VAL A 27 11.21 -13.18 8.73
C VAL A 27 11.34 -11.89 9.53
N ILE A 28 11.19 -10.76 8.85
CA ILE A 28 11.02 -9.45 9.47
C ILE A 28 9.54 -9.09 9.50
N VAL A 29 9.03 -8.64 10.65
CA VAL A 29 7.65 -8.19 10.85
C VAL A 29 7.60 -6.85 11.59
N GLN A 30 6.50 -6.11 11.44
CA GLN A 30 6.24 -4.95 12.28
C GLN A 30 6.13 -5.38 13.75
N GLU A 31 6.79 -4.65 14.64
CA GLU A 31 6.71 -4.88 16.07
C GLU A 31 5.29 -4.66 16.63
N ASN A 32 5.04 -5.22 17.83
CA ASN A 32 3.76 -5.08 18.55
C ASN A 32 2.53 -5.53 17.75
N ASN A 33 2.69 -6.51 16.85
CA ASN A 33 1.66 -7.00 15.94
C ASN A 33 1.02 -5.88 15.07
N GLY A 34 1.79 -4.83 14.77
CA GLY A 34 1.31 -3.69 13.98
C GLY A 34 0.98 -4.04 12.53
N PHE A 35 0.39 -3.07 11.83
CA PHE A 35 0.01 -3.20 10.42
C PHE A 35 1.10 -2.62 9.51
N THR A 36 1.11 -3.05 8.24
CA THR A 36 2.13 -2.59 7.28
C THR A 36 1.53 -2.43 5.88
N PRO A 37 1.49 -1.20 5.34
CA PRO A 37 1.11 -0.93 3.96
C PRO A 37 1.87 -1.77 2.94
N THR A 38 1.21 -2.10 1.82
CA THR A 38 1.87 -2.69 0.64
C THR A 38 3.12 -1.89 0.21
N PRO A 39 3.06 -0.56 0.05
CA PRO A 39 4.24 0.22 -0.34
C PRO A 39 5.34 0.24 0.73
N ALA A 40 5.02 0.06 2.02
CA ALA A 40 6.03 -0.03 3.08
C ALA A 40 6.82 -1.35 2.99
N VAL A 41 6.16 -2.47 2.66
CA VAL A 41 6.84 -3.73 2.36
C VAL A 41 7.73 -3.59 1.12
N SER A 42 7.23 -3.00 0.04
CA SER A 42 8.02 -2.76 -1.19
C SER A 42 9.25 -1.89 -0.91
N ASN A 43 9.07 -0.77 -0.19
CA ASN A 43 10.18 0.11 0.19
C ASN A 43 11.23 -0.61 1.03
N ALA A 44 10.82 -1.39 2.04
CA ALA A 44 11.74 -2.15 2.88
C ALA A 44 12.58 -3.15 2.07
N ILE A 45 11.98 -3.85 1.09
CA ILE A 45 12.70 -4.74 0.17
C ILE A 45 13.76 -3.97 -0.62
N LEU A 46 13.37 -2.85 -1.24
CA LEU A 46 14.27 -2.04 -2.06
C LEU A 46 15.44 -1.47 -1.24
N VAL A 47 15.15 -0.92 -0.06
CA VAL A 47 16.15 -0.37 0.86
C VAL A 47 17.12 -1.45 1.34
N HIS A 48 16.62 -2.65 1.65
CA HIS A 48 17.47 -3.79 2.02
C HIS A 48 18.38 -4.20 0.85
N ASN A 49 17.81 -4.42 -0.32
CA ASN A 49 18.53 -5.00 -1.47
C ASN A 49 19.54 -4.03 -2.09
N LYS A 50 19.33 -2.72 -1.92
CA LYS A 50 20.31 -1.69 -2.29
C LYS A 50 21.65 -1.83 -1.55
N LYS A 51 21.70 -2.53 -0.41
CA LYS A 51 22.93 -2.77 0.38
C LYS A 51 23.86 -3.82 -0.26
N GLY A 52 23.41 -4.57 -1.27
CA GLY A 52 24.26 -5.51 -2.03
C GLY A 52 24.58 -6.83 -1.31
N GLY A 53 23.79 -7.22 -0.30
CA GLY A 53 23.91 -8.50 0.41
C GLY A 53 22.95 -9.59 -0.11
N PRO A 54 22.63 -10.61 0.71
CA PRO A 54 21.53 -11.53 0.44
C PRO A 54 20.24 -10.77 0.11
N LEU A 55 19.48 -11.27 -0.85
CA LEU A 55 18.24 -10.60 -1.29
C LEU A 55 17.11 -10.85 -0.28
N ALA A 56 16.40 -9.78 0.05
CA ALA A 56 15.10 -9.82 0.70
C ALA A 56 13.98 -9.82 -0.35
N ASP A 57 12.85 -10.39 0.03
CA ASP A 57 11.57 -10.33 -0.67
C ASP A 57 10.46 -10.06 0.37
N GLY A 58 9.18 -10.16 -0.01
CA GLY A 58 8.11 -9.91 0.94
C GLY A 58 6.78 -10.57 0.61
N ILE A 59 5.99 -10.73 1.66
CA ILE A 59 4.58 -11.15 1.61
C ILE A 59 3.77 -10.02 2.23
N VAL A 60 2.66 -9.69 1.57
CA VAL A 60 1.64 -8.77 2.08
C VAL A 60 0.33 -9.53 2.24
N ILE A 61 -0.21 -9.50 3.45
CA ILE A 61 -1.46 -10.19 3.81
C ILE A 61 -2.57 -9.15 3.84
N THR A 62 -3.33 -9.11 2.77
CA THR A 62 -4.43 -8.16 2.56
C THR A 62 -5.26 -8.58 1.34
N PRO A 63 -6.59 -8.45 1.40
CA PRO A 63 -7.47 -8.49 0.23
C PRO A 63 -7.75 -7.08 -0.33
N SER A 64 -6.88 -6.10 -0.05
CA SER A 64 -7.04 -4.68 -0.37
C SER A 64 -8.33 -4.12 0.21
N HIS A 65 -9.26 -3.67 -0.62
CA HIS A 65 -10.50 -3.01 -0.21
C HIS A 65 -11.71 -3.93 -0.16
N ASN A 66 -11.53 -5.24 -0.26
CA ASN A 66 -12.63 -6.18 -0.18
C ASN A 66 -13.45 -6.04 1.12
N PRO A 67 -14.65 -6.62 1.18
CA PRO A 67 -15.47 -6.59 2.38
C PRO A 67 -14.81 -7.25 3.62
N PRO A 68 -15.29 -6.93 4.85
CA PRO A 68 -14.67 -7.37 6.10
C PRO A 68 -14.46 -8.88 6.26
N GLU A 69 -15.29 -9.70 5.62
CA GLU A 69 -15.23 -11.16 5.67
C GLU A 69 -14.08 -11.77 4.86
N ASP A 70 -13.46 -11.00 3.97
CA ASP A 70 -12.45 -11.50 3.04
C ASP A 70 -11.04 -11.50 3.66
N GLY A 71 -10.18 -12.33 3.07
CA GLY A 71 -8.75 -12.40 3.36
C GLY A 71 -7.97 -12.54 2.07
N GLY A 72 -6.73 -12.02 2.06
CA GLY A 72 -5.89 -12.05 0.87
C GLY A 72 -4.41 -12.18 1.23
N ILE A 73 -3.63 -12.72 0.30
CA ILE A 73 -2.19 -12.88 0.45
C ILE A 73 -1.52 -12.74 -0.92
N LYS A 74 -0.48 -11.91 -1.00
CA LYS A 74 0.31 -11.65 -2.21
C LYS A 74 1.81 -11.68 -1.91
N TYR A 75 2.59 -11.99 -2.94
CA TYR A 75 4.05 -12.09 -2.87
C TYR A 75 4.72 -11.01 -3.73
N ASN A 76 5.76 -10.39 -3.18
CA ASN A 76 6.60 -9.39 -3.80
C ASN A 76 8.04 -9.93 -3.89
N PRO A 77 8.58 -10.21 -5.09
CA PRO A 77 9.95 -10.68 -5.28
C PRO A 77 11.02 -9.61 -4.91
N PRO A 78 12.32 -9.91 -5.06
CA PRO A 78 13.41 -8.99 -4.69
C PRO A 78 13.45 -7.62 -5.39
N ASN A 79 12.70 -7.42 -6.49
CA ASN A 79 12.53 -6.10 -7.10
C ASN A 79 11.51 -5.22 -6.33
N GLY A 80 10.83 -5.74 -5.32
CA GLY A 80 9.89 -5.03 -4.46
C GLY A 80 8.49 -4.84 -5.06
N GLY A 81 8.26 -5.17 -6.33
CA GLY A 81 6.95 -5.11 -6.99
C GLY A 81 6.12 -6.39 -6.80
N PRO A 82 4.84 -6.42 -7.22
CA PRO A 82 4.04 -7.65 -7.27
C PRO A 82 4.68 -8.70 -8.17
N ALA A 83 4.64 -9.96 -7.75
CA ALA A 83 5.10 -11.09 -8.56
C ALA A 83 4.33 -11.21 -9.89
N ASP A 84 5.05 -11.43 -10.98
CA ASP A 84 4.45 -11.71 -12.29
C ASP A 84 4.06 -13.20 -12.43
N THR A 85 3.34 -13.51 -13.50
CA THR A 85 2.73 -14.80 -13.83
C THR A 85 3.70 -15.98 -13.85
N ASN A 86 4.97 -15.75 -14.19
CA ASN A 86 6.00 -16.78 -14.11
C ASN A 86 6.22 -17.30 -12.68
N VAL A 87 6.06 -16.44 -11.67
CA VAL A 87 6.17 -16.81 -10.26
C VAL A 87 4.80 -17.24 -9.73
N THR A 88 3.75 -16.45 -9.94
CA THR A 88 2.44 -16.71 -9.33
C THR A 88 1.82 -18.01 -9.81
N LYS A 89 2.03 -18.40 -11.08
CA LYS A 89 1.52 -19.67 -11.59
C LYS A 89 2.15 -20.88 -10.92
N VAL A 90 3.47 -20.84 -10.70
CA VAL A 90 4.20 -21.92 -10.02
C VAL A 90 3.74 -22.03 -8.55
N VAL A 91 3.55 -20.90 -7.88
CA VAL A 91 3.06 -20.85 -6.49
C VAL A 91 1.63 -21.41 -6.39
N GLU A 92 0.74 -20.99 -7.30
CA GLU A 92 -0.65 -21.48 -7.38
C GLU A 92 -0.69 -23.01 -7.58
N ASP A 93 0.01 -23.52 -8.59
CA ASP A 93 0.03 -24.95 -8.90
C ASP A 93 0.62 -25.77 -7.74
N ARG A 94 1.68 -25.26 -7.09
CA ARG A 94 2.30 -25.92 -5.93
C ARG A 94 1.39 -25.93 -4.72
N ALA A 95 0.70 -24.81 -4.42
CA ALA A 95 -0.24 -24.72 -3.31
C ALA A 95 -1.41 -25.69 -3.50
N ASN A 96 -1.98 -25.75 -4.70
CA ASN A 96 -3.07 -26.69 -5.05
C ASN A 96 -2.63 -28.15 -4.96
N ALA A 97 -1.41 -28.48 -5.39
CA ALA A 97 -0.87 -29.83 -5.24
C ALA A 97 -0.68 -30.22 -3.76
N LEU A 98 -0.23 -29.29 -2.90
CA LEU A 98 -0.12 -29.52 -1.46
C LEU A 98 -1.50 -29.75 -0.82
N LEU A 99 -2.51 -28.97 -1.22
CA LEU A 99 -3.90 -29.18 -0.77
C LEU A 99 -4.45 -30.55 -1.19
N ALA A 100 -4.27 -30.93 -2.45
CA ALA A 100 -4.69 -32.25 -2.96
C ALA A 100 -4.00 -33.41 -2.24
N GLY A 101 -2.76 -33.21 -1.78
CA GLY A 101 -2.01 -34.15 -0.96
C GLY A 101 -2.33 -34.12 0.54
N GLY A 102 -3.38 -33.41 0.98
CA GLY A 102 -3.72 -33.29 2.40
C GLY A 102 -2.64 -32.56 3.21
N LEU A 103 -2.00 -31.56 2.61
CA LEU A 103 -0.88 -30.76 3.15
C LEU A 103 0.39 -31.58 3.45
N GLN A 104 0.48 -32.83 2.97
CA GLN A 104 1.71 -33.61 3.04
C GLN A 104 2.82 -32.89 2.29
N GLY A 105 3.88 -32.52 3.01
CA GLY A 105 4.99 -31.72 2.49
C GLY A 105 5.02 -30.27 2.96
N VAL A 106 3.98 -29.77 3.65
CA VAL A 106 4.05 -28.49 4.38
C VAL A 106 4.85 -28.70 5.66
N LYS A 107 5.99 -28.00 5.77
CA LYS A 107 6.73 -27.91 7.03
C LYS A 107 6.08 -26.84 7.90
N ARG A 108 5.78 -27.16 9.15
CA ARG A 108 5.13 -26.25 10.08
C ARG A 108 5.62 -26.54 11.50
N ILE A 109 5.87 -25.49 12.27
CA ILE A 109 6.10 -25.52 13.71
C ILE A 109 5.01 -24.70 14.40
N SER A 110 4.86 -24.77 15.72
CA SER A 110 3.92 -23.90 16.44
C SER A 110 4.38 -22.44 16.39
N LEU A 111 3.46 -21.49 16.53
CA LEU A 111 3.80 -20.08 16.66
C LEU A 111 4.85 -19.81 17.75
N ASP A 112 4.70 -20.41 18.94
CA ASP A 112 5.67 -20.27 20.02
C ASP A 112 7.08 -20.74 19.61
N ALA A 113 7.17 -21.86 18.88
CA ALA A 113 8.43 -22.36 18.36
C ALA A 113 8.99 -21.44 17.27
N ALA A 114 8.15 -20.87 16.40
CA ALA A 114 8.57 -19.90 15.40
C ALA A 114 9.16 -18.64 16.06
N MET A 115 8.49 -18.10 17.08
CA MET A 115 8.97 -16.93 17.82
C MET A 115 10.26 -17.22 18.61
N ALA A 116 10.43 -18.44 19.14
CA ALA A 116 11.64 -18.86 19.86
C ALA A 116 12.80 -19.28 18.95
N SER A 117 12.56 -19.50 17.65
CA SER A 117 13.57 -20.04 16.72
C SER A 117 14.72 -19.08 16.39
N GLY A 118 14.54 -17.79 16.62
CA GLY A 118 15.46 -16.74 16.17
C GLY A 118 15.26 -16.29 14.72
N HIS A 119 14.40 -16.97 13.95
CA HIS A 119 14.06 -16.59 12.57
C HIS A 119 13.12 -15.40 12.49
N VAL A 120 12.25 -15.17 13.48
CA VAL A 120 11.30 -14.05 13.46
C VAL A 120 11.87 -12.85 14.20
N LYS A 121 11.99 -11.72 13.50
CA LYS A 121 12.49 -10.45 14.03
C LYS A 121 11.42 -9.36 13.91
N ALA A 122 10.98 -8.86 15.05
CA ALA A 122 10.10 -7.69 15.13
C ALA A 122 10.94 -6.40 15.06
N VAL A 123 10.53 -5.47 14.20
CA VAL A 123 11.18 -4.15 14.05
C VAL A 123 10.13 -3.06 13.77
N ASP A 124 10.49 -1.80 13.97
CA ASP A 124 9.69 -0.68 13.48
C ASP A 124 9.95 -0.42 11.99
N LEU A 125 8.95 -0.67 11.15
CA LEU A 125 8.96 -0.35 9.71
C LEU A 125 8.36 1.04 9.44
N VAL A 126 7.69 1.66 10.41
CA VAL A 126 7.03 2.96 10.25
C VAL A 126 8.06 4.07 10.16
N GLN A 127 8.97 4.17 11.15
CA GLN A 127 9.92 5.28 11.21
C GLN A 127 10.81 5.40 9.96
N PRO A 128 11.47 4.32 9.47
CA PRO A 128 12.33 4.43 8.29
C PRO A 128 11.56 4.84 7.03
N PHE A 129 10.32 4.35 6.88
CA PHE A 129 9.47 4.72 5.75
C PHE A 129 9.08 6.20 5.82
N VAL A 130 8.64 6.67 7.00
CA VAL A 130 8.21 8.06 7.19
C VAL A 130 9.37 9.03 6.99
N GLU A 131 10.53 8.78 7.58
CA GLU A 131 11.72 9.64 7.41
C GLU A 131 12.15 9.72 5.93
N GLY A 132 12.09 8.60 5.22
CA GLY A 132 12.43 8.52 3.80
C GLY A 132 11.47 9.25 2.85
N LEU A 133 10.31 9.72 3.32
CA LEU A 133 9.37 10.47 2.47
C LEU A 133 9.98 11.78 1.95
N ALA A 134 10.91 12.38 2.70
CA ALA A 134 11.62 13.59 2.29
C ALA A 134 12.50 13.39 1.04
N ASP A 135 12.86 12.15 0.70
CA ASP A 135 13.67 11.84 -0.48
C ASP A 135 12.83 11.69 -1.77
N ILE A 136 11.49 11.64 -1.64
CA ILE A 136 10.57 11.42 -2.77
C ILE A 136 9.53 12.54 -2.93
N VAL A 137 9.08 13.16 -1.84
CA VAL A 137 8.12 14.27 -1.79
C VAL A 137 8.77 15.47 -1.10
N ASP A 138 8.46 16.68 -1.56
CA ASP A 138 8.96 17.92 -0.95
C ASP A 138 8.21 18.22 0.35
N MET A 139 8.56 17.50 1.41
CA MET A 139 7.93 17.64 2.73
C MET A 139 8.19 19.02 3.34
N ALA A 140 9.33 19.66 3.01
CA ALA A 140 9.66 21.01 3.48
C ALA A 140 8.75 22.09 2.87
N ALA A 141 8.41 21.97 1.58
CA ALA A 141 7.44 22.85 0.95
C ALA A 141 6.03 22.70 1.56
N ILE A 142 5.61 21.47 1.86
CA ILE A 142 4.31 21.19 2.52
C ILE A 142 4.28 21.82 3.91
N GLN A 143 5.33 21.65 4.71
CA GLN A 143 5.49 22.28 6.01
C GLN A 143 5.37 23.80 5.92
N LYS A 144 6.10 24.41 4.99
CA LYS A 144 6.14 25.86 4.80
C LYS A 144 4.79 26.43 4.34
N ALA A 145 4.03 25.67 3.55
CA ALA A 145 2.72 26.08 3.08
C ALA A 145 1.68 26.19 4.22
N GLY A 146 1.87 25.44 5.32
CA GLY A 146 0.99 25.52 6.49
C GLY A 146 -0.45 25.12 6.20
N LEU A 147 -0.66 24.21 5.23
CA LEU A 147 -1.98 23.75 4.82
C LEU A 147 -2.72 23.06 5.96
N THR A 148 -4.04 23.22 5.99
CA THR A 148 -4.94 22.46 6.87
C THR A 148 -5.34 21.18 6.16
N LEU A 149 -4.75 20.06 6.56
CA LEU A 149 -4.88 18.77 5.91
C LEU A 149 -5.81 17.84 6.71
N GLY A 150 -6.63 17.08 5.99
CA GLY A 150 -7.50 16.06 6.56
C GLY A 150 -7.17 14.66 6.04
N VAL A 151 -7.33 13.65 6.87
CA VAL A 151 -7.22 12.25 6.41
C VAL A 151 -8.29 11.38 7.04
N ASP A 152 -8.92 10.55 6.21
CA ASP A 152 -9.68 9.39 6.69
C ASP A 152 -8.82 8.13 6.48
N PRO A 153 -8.31 7.50 7.55
CA PRO A 153 -7.52 6.28 7.42
C PRO A 153 -8.31 5.06 6.92
N LEU A 154 -9.65 5.15 6.89
CA LEU A 154 -10.57 4.04 6.58
C LEU A 154 -10.26 2.75 7.37
N GLY A 155 -9.74 2.92 8.59
CA GLY A 155 -9.26 1.85 9.47
C GLY A 155 -8.26 0.89 8.84
N GLY A 156 -7.47 1.35 7.87
CA GLY A 156 -6.49 0.54 7.16
C GLY A 156 -5.09 0.52 7.78
N SER A 157 -4.17 -0.16 7.10
CA SER A 157 -2.83 -0.51 7.62
C SER A 157 -1.89 0.67 7.88
N GLY A 158 -2.09 1.81 7.24
CA GLY A 158 -1.24 2.99 7.37
C GLY A 158 -1.75 4.04 8.35
N ILE A 159 -2.69 3.72 9.25
CA ILE A 159 -3.18 4.67 10.26
C ILE A 159 -2.03 5.26 11.11
N GLU A 160 -1.11 4.41 11.58
CA GLU A 160 0.07 4.84 12.35
C GLU A 160 1.09 5.58 11.48
N TYR A 161 1.11 5.33 10.17
CA TYR A 161 1.94 6.07 9.24
C TYR A 161 1.46 7.51 9.12
N TRP A 162 0.14 7.75 8.99
CA TRP A 162 -0.39 9.12 8.98
C TRP A 162 -0.12 9.88 10.27
N LYS A 163 -0.30 9.23 11.43
CA LYS A 163 0.03 9.81 12.74
C LYS A 163 1.51 10.21 12.80
N ARG A 164 2.40 9.30 12.40
CA ARG A 164 3.85 9.55 12.42
C ARG A 164 4.28 10.59 11.38
N ILE A 165 3.65 10.65 10.21
CA ILE A 165 3.88 11.69 9.20
C ILE A 165 3.53 13.06 9.78
N ALA A 166 2.35 13.19 10.40
CA ALA A 166 1.92 14.45 11.03
C ALA A 166 2.90 14.90 12.12
N GLU A 167 3.29 13.98 13.00
CA GLU A 167 4.21 14.24 14.11
C GLU A 167 5.61 14.62 13.62
N HIS A 168 6.23 13.76 12.81
CA HIS A 168 7.61 13.90 12.36
C HIS A 168 7.79 15.18 11.52
N TYR A 169 6.87 15.41 10.59
CA TYR A 169 6.91 16.59 9.73
C TYR A 169 6.13 17.78 10.31
N LYS A 170 5.60 17.71 11.54
CA LYS A 170 4.87 18.82 12.20
C LYS A 170 3.79 19.44 11.30
N LEU A 171 3.02 18.59 10.63
CA LEU A 171 1.97 19.03 9.72
C LEU A 171 0.70 19.31 10.50
N ASN A 172 -0.06 20.32 10.05
CA ASN A 172 -1.45 20.49 10.48
C ASN A 172 -2.33 19.45 9.76
N LEU A 173 -2.14 18.18 10.12
CA LEU A 173 -2.86 17.02 9.57
C LEU A 173 -3.76 16.43 10.64
N THR A 174 -5.06 16.37 10.36
CA THR A 174 -6.06 15.80 11.27
C THR A 174 -6.61 14.49 10.71
N LEU A 175 -6.52 13.42 11.51
CA LEU A 175 -7.31 12.21 11.28
C LEU A 175 -8.77 12.51 11.64
N VAL A 176 -9.70 12.36 10.69
CA VAL A 176 -11.13 12.64 10.95
C VAL A 176 -11.79 11.57 11.83
N ASN A 177 -11.17 10.39 11.90
CA ASN A 177 -11.40 9.33 12.86
C ASN A 177 -10.12 8.48 12.98
N ASP A 178 -9.97 7.73 14.07
CA ASP A 178 -8.83 6.86 14.37
C ASP A 178 -9.24 5.40 14.62
N GLN A 179 -10.39 5.00 14.07
CA GLN A 179 -10.97 3.69 14.32
C GLN A 179 -10.16 2.58 13.64
N VAL A 180 -9.90 1.51 14.39
CA VAL A 180 -9.50 0.22 13.84
C VAL A 180 -10.49 -0.80 14.39
N ASP A 181 -11.35 -1.30 13.51
CA ASP A 181 -12.40 -2.26 13.84
C ASP A 181 -12.50 -3.26 12.69
N GLN A 182 -12.29 -4.54 12.96
CA GLN A 182 -12.30 -5.62 11.98
C GLN A 182 -13.69 -5.83 11.34
N THR A 183 -14.76 -5.26 11.91
CA THR A 183 -16.08 -5.21 11.29
C THR A 183 -16.25 -4.01 10.35
N PHE A 184 -15.31 -3.06 10.39
CA PHE A 184 -15.34 -1.79 9.66
C PHE A 184 -16.67 -1.01 9.86
N ARG A 185 -17.30 -1.14 11.04
CA ARG A 185 -18.64 -0.57 11.33
C ARG A 185 -18.75 0.95 11.21
N PHE A 186 -17.62 1.66 11.18
CA PHE A 186 -17.57 3.11 11.01
C PHE A 186 -17.73 3.55 9.55
N MET A 187 -17.61 2.62 8.60
CA MET A 187 -17.73 2.90 7.18
C MET A 187 -19.15 3.30 6.80
N HIS A 188 -19.24 4.21 5.84
CA HIS A 188 -20.46 4.37 5.06
C HIS A 188 -20.53 3.24 4.03
N LEU A 189 -21.75 2.78 3.72
CA LEU A 189 -21.95 1.71 2.74
C LEU A 189 -21.56 2.22 1.34
N ASP A 190 -20.93 1.35 0.56
CA ASP A 190 -20.59 1.62 -0.83
C ASP A 190 -21.84 1.57 -1.73
N LYS A 191 -21.69 1.90 -3.02
CA LYS A 191 -22.76 2.00 -4.02
C LYS A 191 -23.71 0.79 -4.12
N ASP A 192 -23.24 -0.40 -3.75
CA ASP A 192 -23.98 -1.67 -3.76
C ASP A 192 -24.50 -2.07 -2.37
N GLY A 193 -24.32 -1.22 -1.35
CA GLY A 193 -24.74 -1.48 0.02
C GLY A 193 -23.75 -2.33 0.83
N ALA A 194 -22.61 -2.72 0.27
CA ALA A 194 -21.57 -3.46 0.98
C ALA A 194 -20.68 -2.51 1.80
N ILE A 195 -20.05 -3.04 2.85
CA ILE A 195 -18.91 -2.37 3.49
C ILE A 195 -17.69 -2.62 2.60
N ARG A 196 -17.17 -1.57 1.98
CA ARG A 196 -16.00 -1.62 1.11
C ARG A 196 -15.14 -0.39 1.34
N MET A 197 -13.87 -0.57 1.69
CA MET A 197 -12.95 0.51 2.03
C MET A 197 -12.32 1.11 0.76
N ASP A 198 -13.16 1.48 -0.21
CA ASP A 198 -12.72 2.04 -1.49
C ASP A 198 -12.55 3.56 -1.39
N CYS A 199 -11.30 4.01 -1.27
CA CYS A 199 -10.96 5.43 -1.20
C CYS A 199 -11.31 6.24 -2.46
N SER A 200 -11.71 5.58 -3.56
CA SER A 200 -12.14 6.23 -4.80
C SER A 200 -13.66 6.23 -5.02
N SER A 201 -14.43 5.63 -4.10
CA SER A 201 -15.89 5.64 -4.15
C SER A 201 -16.47 6.81 -3.35
N GLU A 202 -17.31 7.63 -3.98
CA GLU A 202 -18.02 8.73 -3.29
C GLU A 202 -18.91 8.22 -2.14
N CYS A 203 -19.50 7.03 -2.28
CA CYS A 203 -20.37 6.45 -1.24
C CYS A 203 -19.58 6.05 0.01
N ALA A 204 -18.48 5.31 -0.17
CA ALA A 204 -17.60 4.92 0.93
C ALA A 204 -16.92 6.14 1.59
N MET A 205 -16.60 7.16 0.78
CA MET A 205 -15.95 8.40 1.20
C MET A 205 -16.92 9.46 1.77
N ALA A 206 -18.21 9.15 1.91
CA ALA A 206 -19.24 10.11 2.33
C ALA A 206 -18.90 10.82 3.65
N GLY A 207 -18.30 10.11 4.62
CA GLY A 207 -17.86 10.68 5.89
C GLY A 207 -16.84 11.82 5.71
N LEU A 208 -15.78 11.58 4.94
CA LEU A 208 -14.78 12.61 4.65
C LEU A 208 -15.33 13.73 3.75
N LEU A 209 -16.18 13.39 2.77
CA LEU A 209 -16.79 14.35 1.86
C LEU A 209 -17.74 15.34 2.58
N ALA A 210 -18.39 14.91 3.66
CA ALA A 210 -19.17 15.79 4.53
C ALA A 210 -18.30 16.79 5.32
N LEU A 211 -16.99 16.52 5.45
CA LEU A 211 -16.03 17.36 6.16
C LEU A 211 -15.11 18.16 5.22
N ARG A 212 -15.28 18.04 3.89
CA ARG A 212 -14.34 18.58 2.89
C ARG A 212 -14.08 20.09 3.01
N ASP A 213 -15.06 20.86 3.46
CA ASP A 213 -14.93 22.33 3.60
C ASP A 213 -14.08 22.74 4.82
N LYS A 214 -13.66 21.79 5.67
CA LYS A 214 -12.76 22.03 6.82
C LYS A 214 -11.28 22.00 6.44
N PHE A 215 -10.93 21.54 5.24
CA PHE A 215 -9.56 21.25 4.84
C PHE A 215 -9.24 21.93 3.50
N ASP A 216 -8.00 22.40 3.35
CA ASP A 216 -7.48 22.82 2.05
C ASP A 216 -7.40 21.61 1.10
N LEU A 217 -6.99 20.47 1.66
CA LEU A 217 -6.88 19.19 0.98
C LEU A 217 -7.11 18.07 2.00
N ALA A 218 -7.85 17.04 1.60
CA ALA A 218 -7.98 15.83 2.37
C ALA A 218 -7.78 14.58 1.51
N PHE A 219 -7.48 13.46 2.16
CA PHE A 219 -7.19 12.21 1.46
C PHE A 219 -7.67 11.00 2.25
N ALA A 220 -7.78 9.87 1.56
CA ALA A 220 -7.97 8.56 2.17
C ALA A 220 -7.20 7.50 1.40
N ASN A 221 -7.00 6.36 2.05
CA ASN A 221 -6.37 5.19 1.50
C ASN A 221 -7.24 3.97 1.76
N ASP A 222 -7.15 2.99 0.88
CA ASP A 222 -7.71 1.67 1.12
C ASP A 222 -6.87 0.86 2.13
N PRO A 223 -7.33 -0.31 2.61
CA PRO A 223 -6.70 -0.99 3.74
C PRO A 223 -5.24 -1.37 3.55
N ASP A 224 -4.78 -1.61 2.33
CA ASP A 224 -3.38 -1.90 2.02
C ASP A 224 -2.57 -0.71 1.51
N TYR A 225 -3.19 0.47 1.44
CA TYR A 225 -2.53 1.76 1.25
C TYR A 225 -1.75 1.90 -0.08
N ASP A 226 -2.11 1.11 -1.10
CA ASP A 226 -1.54 1.24 -2.45
C ASP A 226 -2.41 2.10 -3.39
N ARG A 227 -3.63 2.45 -2.99
CA ARG A 227 -4.51 3.40 -3.68
C ARG A 227 -4.75 4.66 -2.86
N HIS A 228 -5.27 5.69 -3.52
CA HIS A 228 -5.47 7.02 -2.95
C HIS A 228 -6.75 7.68 -3.46
N GLY A 229 -7.49 8.30 -2.53
CA GLY A 229 -8.58 9.24 -2.81
C GLY A 229 -8.16 10.66 -2.46
N ILE A 230 -8.41 11.62 -3.35
CA ILE A 230 -8.04 13.03 -3.16
C ILE A 230 -9.30 13.89 -3.08
N VAL A 231 -9.50 14.57 -1.96
CA VAL A 231 -10.66 15.39 -1.65
C VAL A 231 -10.25 16.85 -1.53
N THR A 232 -10.97 17.72 -2.22
CA THR A 232 -10.89 19.19 -2.08
C THR A 232 -12.28 19.70 -1.65
N PRO A 233 -12.46 21.01 -1.36
CA PRO A 233 -13.80 21.56 -1.16
C PRO A 233 -14.77 21.31 -2.34
N ALA A 234 -14.24 21.07 -3.55
CA ALA A 234 -15.04 20.73 -4.72
C ALA A 234 -15.54 19.26 -4.75
N GLY A 235 -15.05 18.39 -3.86
CA GLY A 235 -15.42 16.98 -3.77
C GLY A 235 -14.25 16.02 -4.00
N LEU A 236 -14.58 14.75 -4.24
CA LEU A 236 -13.63 13.69 -4.57
C LEU A 236 -13.16 13.83 -6.02
N MET A 237 -11.85 13.92 -6.23
CA MET A 237 -11.29 13.97 -7.57
C MET A 237 -11.42 12.62 -8.27
N ASN A 238 -11.83 12.65 -9.53
CA ASN A 238 -11.76 11.47 -10.39
C ASN A 238 -10.31 10.98 -10.50
N PRO A 239 -10.02 9.67 -10.33
CA PRO A 239 -8.66 9.14 -10.37
C PRO A 239 -7.89 9.49 -11.65
N ASN A 240 -8.53 9.45 -12.82
CA ASN A 240 -7.86 9.81 -14.08
C ASN A 240 -7.47 11.29 -14.15
N HIS A 241 -8.26 12.18 -13.53
CA HIS A 241 -7.94 13.61 -13.49
C HIS A 241 -6.70 13.83 -12.62
N TYR A 242 -6.65 13.19 -11.45
CA TYR A 242 -5.51 13.30 -10.56
C TYR A 242 -4.23 12.71 -11.19
N LEU A 243 -4.32 11.57 -11.88
CA LEU A 243 -3.17 11.01 -12.61
C LEU A 243 -2.59 11.99 -13.64
N ALA A 244 -3.42 12.65 -14.44
CA ALA A 244 -2.95 13.64 -15.41
C ALA A 244 -2.27 14.84 -14.72
N VAL A 245 -2.83 15.34 -13.62
CA VAL A 245 -2.26 16.43 -12.83
C VAL A 245 -0.92 16.01 -12.19
N ALA A 246 -0.85 14.82 -11.60
CA ALA A 246 0.34 14.29 -10.97
C ALA A 246 1.50 14.13 -11.97
N ILE A 247 1.22 13.55 -13.15
CA ILE A 247 2.20 13.41 -14.23
C ILE A 247 2.68 14.79 -14.69
N ASN A 248 1.74 15.71 -14.94
CA ASN A 248 2.07 17.06 -15.38
C ASN A 248 3.00 17.78 -14.39
N TYR A 249 2.69 17.69 -13.10
CA TYR A 249 3.49 18.31 -12.04
C TYR A 249 4.86 17.64 -11.91
N LEU A 250 4.92 16.32 -11.75
CA LEU A 250 6.16 15.59 -11.47
C LEU A 250 7.23 15.83 -12.53
N PHE A 251 6.89 15.74 -13.82
CA PHE A 251 7.85 15.89 -14.91
C PHE A 251 8.37 17.33 -15.10
N GLN A 252 7.72 18.31 -14.47
CA GLN A 252 8.19 19.71 -14.42
C GLN A 252 8.94 20.02 -13.12
N HIS A 253 8.77 19.22 -12.06
CA HIS A 253 9.31 19.48 -10.71
C HIS A 253 10.26 18.37 -10.23
N ARG A 254 10.84 17.60 -11.15
CA ARG A 254 11.88 16.59 -10.86
C ARG A 254 13.07 16.81 -11.79
N PRO A 255 13.92 17.84 -11.53
CA PRO A 255 15.04 18.18 -12.42
C PRO A 255 16.11 17.08 -12.49
N LEU A 256 16.16 16.17 -11.52
CA LEU A 256 17.07 15.02 -11.50
C LEU A 256 16.59 13.86 -12.39
N TRP A 257 15.34 13.89 -12.87
CA TRP A 257 14.85 12.88 -13.81
C TRP A 257 15.36 13.18 -15.21
N GLY A 258 16.35 12.39 -15.63
CA GLY A 258 16.95 12.47 -16.95
C GLY A 258 15.91 12.38 -18.08
N LYS A 259 16.30 12.83 -19.27
CA LYS A 259 15.43 12.85 -20.47
C LYS A 259 14.83 11.48 -20.82
N ASP A 260 15.52 10.39 -20.47
CA ASP A 260 15.15 9.02 -20.82
C ASP A 260 14.13 8.40 -19.84
N VAL A 261 13.80 9.09 -18.74
CA VAL A 261 12.69 8.70 -17.85
C VAL A 261 11.36 8.89 -18.57
N ALA A 262 10.55 7.83 -18.64
CA ALA A 262 9.30 7.75 -19.39
C ALA A 262 8.07 7.71 -18.46
N VAL A 263 6.88 7.88 -19.05
CA VAL A 263 5.58 7.78 -18.38
C VAL A 263 4.92 6.47 -18.72
N GLY A 264 4.70 5.62 -17.72
CA GLY A 264 3.87 4.42 -17.85
C GLY A 264 2.38 4.77 -17.76
N LYS A 265 1.56 4.18 -18.62
CA LYS A 265 0.10 4.37 -18.64
C LYS A 265 -0.58 3.05 -19.03
N THR A 266 -1.63 2.64 -18.33
CA THR A 266 -2.46 1.53 -18.82
C THR A 266 -3.37 2.00 -19.95
N LEU A 267 -3.63 1.17 -20.95
CA LEU A 267 -4.43 1.55 -22.13
C LEU A 267 -5.87 2.04 -21.83
N VAL A 268 -6.40 1.69 -20.65
CA VAL A 268 -7.75 2.11 -20.22
C VAL A 268 -7.75 3.43 -19.44
N SER A 269 -6.58 4.00 -19.15
CA SER A 269 -6.45 5.31 -18.52
C SER A 269 -6.76 6.44 -19.52
N SER A 270 -7.16 7.60 -19.00
CA SER A 270 -7.61 8.74 -19.81
C SER A 270 -6.57 9.19 -20.84
N ALA A 271 -7.05 9.49 -22.05
CA ALA A 271 -6.26 10.11 -23.12
C ALA A 271 -5.78 11.55 -22.80
N MET A 272 -6.18 12.11 -21.65
CA MET A 272 -5.58 13.35 -21.15
C MET A 272 -4.09 13.14 -20.81
N ILE A 273 -3.72 11.95 -20.33
CA ILE A 273 -2.33 11.61 -20.02
C ILE A 273 -1.47 11.73 -21.28
N ASP A 274 -1.95 11.22 -22.41
CA ASP A 274 -1.26 11.27 -23.71
C ASP A 274 -0.95 12.71 -24.12
N ARG A 275 -1.94 13.60 -23.96
CA ARG A 275 -1.79 15.03 -24.27
C ARG A 275 -0.75 15.70 -23.37
N VAL A 276 -0.83 15.46 -22.07
CA VAL A 276 0.13 15.99 -21.09
C VAL A 276 1.54 15.51 -21.39
N VAL A 277 1.73 14.21 -21.64
CA VAL A 277 3.05 13.63 -21.90
C VAL A 277 3.64 14.14 -23.20
N ASN A 278 2.82 14.29 -24.24
CA ASN A 278 3.23 14.88 -25.51
C ASN A 278 3.62 16.36 -25.38
N ASP A 279 2.84 17.15 -24.64
CA ASP A 279 3.13 18.58 -24.38
C ASP A 279 4.46 18.77 -23.66
N LEU A 280 4.77 17.90 -22.70
CA LEU A 280 6.04 17.87 -21.97
C LEU A 280 7.22 17.32 -22.79
N GLY A 281 6.97 16.83 -24.01
CA GLY A 281 8.00 16.19 -24.86
C GLY A 281 8.59 14.92 -24.23
N ARG A 282 7.81 14.17 -23.43
CA ARG A 282 8.25 12.95 -22.75
C ARG A 282 7.77 11.70 -23.49
N LYS A 283 8.45 10.57 -23.23
CA LYS A 283 8.05 9.27 -23.81
C LYS A 283 6.87 8.69 -23.03
N LEU A 284 5.78 8.37 -23.73
CA LEU A 284 4.68 7.57 -23.21
C LEU A 284 4.93 6.09 -23.50
N VAL A 285 4.73 5.23 -22.50
CA VAL A 285 4.77 3.77 -22.61
C VAL A 285 3.42 3.23 -22.18
N GLU A 286 2.60 2.89 -23.18
CA GLU A 286 1.27 2.30 -22.94
C GLU A 286 1.37 0.79 -22.76
N VAL A 287 0.68 0.26 -21.74
CA VAL A 287 0.73 -1.16 -21.34
C VAL A 287 -0.68 -1.72 -21.07
N PRO A 288 -0.86 -3.06 -21.02
CA PRO A 288 -2.11 -3.69 -20.60
C PRO A 288 -2.53 -3.30 -19.18
N VAL A 289 -3.77 -3.63 -18.80
CA VAL A 289 -4.25 -3.46 -17.42
C VAL A 289 -3.42 -4.31 -16.45
N GLY A 290 -3.03 -3.71 -15.31
CA GLY A 290 -2.30 -4.35 -14.22
C GLY A 290 -0.98 -3.65 -13.88
N PHE A 291 -0.73 -3.40 -12.60
CA PHE A 291 0.44 -2.64 -12.14
C PHE A 291 1.79 -3.35 -12.38
N LYS A 292 1.78 -4.67 -12.54
CA LYS A 292 2.97 -5.50 -12.81
C LYS A 292 3.80 -5.06 -14.02
N TRP A 293 3.20 -4.34 -14.97
CA TRP A 293 3.89 -3.83 -16.17
C TRP A 293 4.79 -2.61 -15.90
N PHE A 294 4.74 -2.05 -14.69
CA PHE A 294 5.57 -0.92 -14.27
C PHE A 294 6.73 -1.32 -13.33
N CYS A 295 6.88 -2.62 -13.05
CA CYS A 295 7.84 -3.18 -12.10
C CYS A 295 9.18 -3.59 -12.73
#